data_AF-A0A061P920-F1
#
_entry.id   AF-A0A061P920-F1
#
_cell.length_a   1.000
_cell.length_b   1.000
_cell.length_c   1.000
_cell.angle_alpha   90.00
_cell.angle_beta   90.00
_cell.angle_gamma   90.00
#
_symmetry.space_group_name_H-M   'P 1'
#
loop_
_entity.id
_entity.type
_entity.pdbx_description
1 polymer ?
#
loop_
_entity_poly.entity_id
_entity_poly.type
_entity_poly.pdbx_seq_one_letter_code
_entity_poly.pdbx_strand_id
1 'polypeptide(L)' 'MGQFPKMLIIVGAILIGIGLLWQVGGKIIPLGKLPGDFLFRGENTTVYIPIVTSIIISIVLSLIFFIVGRFR' A
#
# COMPACT_ATOMS: atom_id res chain seq x y z
N MET A 1 -6.64 30.77 5.73
CA MET A 1 -6.25 30.06 4.49
C MET A 1 -5.18 28.99 4.78
N GLY A 2 -5.45 28.01 5.65
CA GLY A 2 -4.40 27.13 6.21
C GLY A 2 -4.60 25.61 6.05
N GLN A 3 -5.68 25.18 5.40
CA GLN A 3 -6.02 23.75 5.28
C GLN A 3 -5.89 23.20 3.85
N PHE A 4 -6.15 24.04 2.84
CA PHE A 4 -6.03 23.66 1.43
C PHE A 4 -4.63 23.15 1.04
N PRO A 5 -3.52 23.83 1.42
CA PRO A 5 -2.18 23.34 1.08
C PRO A 5 -1.86 21.98 1.73
N LYS A 6 -2.28 21.76 2.99
CA LYS A 6 -2.11 20.47 3.68
C LYS A 6 -2.92 19.36 2.99
N MET A 7 -4.16 19.65 2.59
CA MET A 7 -5.01 18.69 1.89
C MET A 7 -4.39 18.28 0.53
N LEU A 8 -3.88 19.25 -0.23
CA LEU A 8 -3.17 18.99 -1.49
C LEU A 8 -1.94 18.09 -1.30
N ILE A 9 -1.14 18.33 -0.25
CA ILE A 9 0.03 17.51 0.07
C ILE A 9 -0.38 16.07 0.43
N ILE A 10 -1.42 15.90 1.26
CA ILE A 10 -1.92 14.57 1.66
C ILE A 10 -2.44 13.79 0.45
N VAL A 11 -3.25 14.43 -0.40
CA VAL A 11 -3.78 13.81 -1.62
C VAL A 11 -2.66 13.43 -2.59
N GLY A 12 -1.66 14.31 -2.78
CA GLY A 12 -0.49 14.02 -3.59
C GLY A 12 0.32 12.84 -3.05
N ALA A 13 0.53 12.76 -1.74
CA ALA A 13 1.23 11.63 -1.11
C ALA A 13 0.48 10.30 -1.31
N ILE A 14 -0.85 10.30 -1.19
CA ILE A 14 -1.70 9.12 -1.45
C ILE A 14 -1.57 8.68 -2.92
N LEU A 15 -1.66 9.62 -3.87
CA LEU A 15 -1.54 9.31 -5.30
C LEU A 15 -0.17 8.73 -5.66
N ILE A 16 0.91 9.26 -5.08
CA ILE A 16 2.26 8.69 -5.25
C ILE A 16 2.33 7.28 -4.67
N GLY A 17 1.76 7.06 -3.48
CA GLY A 17 1.70 5.73 -2.86
C GLY A 17 0.97 4.71 -3.75
N ILE A 18 -0.18 5.09 -4.31
CA ILE A 18 -0.95 4.26 -5.25
C ILE A 18 -0.16 4.01 -6.54
N GLY A 19 0.49 5.04 -7.09
CA GLY A 19 1.31 4.92 -8.30
C GLY A 19 2.51 4.00 -8.12
N LEU A 20 3.20 4.07 -6.98
CA LEU A 20 4.31 3.18 -6.64
C LEU A 20 3.82 1.75 -6.42
N LEU A 21 2.71 1.57 -5.71
CA LEU A 21 2.05 0.26 -5.57
C LEU A 21 1.70 -0.34 -6.93
N TRP A 22 1.17 0.46 -7.86
CA TRP A 22 0.84 0.03 -9.21
C TRP A 22 2.07 -0.27 -10.07
N GLN A 23 3.14 0.52 -9.94
CA GLN A 23 4.38 0.31 -10.69
C GLN A 23 5.14 -0.94 -10.22
N VAL A 24 5.23 -1.13 -8.91
CA VAL A 24 5.86 -2.30 -8.29
C VAL A 24 4.98 -3.54 -8.48
N GLY A 25 3.67 -3.40 -8.27
CA GLY A 25 2.71 -4.49 -8.46
C GLY A 25 2.55 -4.90 -9.92
N GLY A 26 2.35 -3.95 -10.83
CA GLY A 26 2.12 -4.23 -12.26
C GLY A 26 3.34 -4.73 -13.02
N LYS A 27 4.57 -4.46 -12.54
CA LYS A 27 5.82 -4.85 -13.22
C LYS A 27 6.48 -6.10 -12.61
N ILE A 28 6.31 -6.34 -11.31
CA ILE A 28 6.97 -7.46 -10.60
C ILE A 28 6.02 -8.67 -10.47
N ILE A 29 4.70 -8.44 -10.59
CA ILE A 29 3.69 -9.48 -10.45
C ILE A 29 3.06 -9.74 -11.82
N PRO A 30 3.29 -10.90 -12.45
CA PRO A 30 2.36 -11.37 -13.46
C PRO A 30 1.01 -11.66 -12.76
N LEU A 31 0.13 -10.66 -12.69
CA LEU A 31 -1.32 -10.71 -12.41
C LEU A 31 -1.82 -11.70 -11.31
N GLY A 32 -1.01 -12.07 -10.31
CA GLY A 32 -1.48 -12.94 -9.22
C GLY A 32 -0.49 -13.48 -8.19
N LYS A 33 0.78 -13.06 -8.17
CA LYS A 33 1.78 -13.50 -7.16
C LYS A 33 2.72 -12.37 -6.74
N LEU A 34 2.39 -11.64 -5.67
CA LEU A 34 3.39 -10.81 -4.99
C LEU A 34 4.52 -11.71 -4.46
N PRO A 35 5.80 -11.43 -4.76
CA PRO A 35 6.90 -12.12 -4.09
C PRO A 35 6.82 -11.81 -2.58
N GLY A 36 6.46 -12.83 -1.79
CA GLY A 36 6.25 -12.74 -0.35
C GLY A 36 4.79 -12.82 0.11
N ASP A 37 3.81 -12.79 -0.80
CA ASP A 37 2.46 -13.26 -0.50
C ASP A 37 2.40 -14.77 -0.75
N PHE A 38 2.15 -15.54 0.31
CA PHE A 38 2.17 -17.00 0.23
C PHE A 38 0.83 -17.50 -0.28
N LEU A 39 0.81 -17.99 -1.52
CA LEU A 39 -0.34 -18.68 -2.10
C LEU A 39 -0.11 -20.20 -2.00
N PHE A 40 -0.67 -20.83 -0.98
CA PHE A 40 -0.70 -22.29 -0.87
C PHE A 40 -1.89 -22.82 -1.68
N ARG A 41 -1.60 -23.51 -2.79
CA ARG A 41 -2.62 -24.15 -3.64
C ARG A 41 -2.55 -25.66 -3.42
N GLY A 42 -3.53 -26.21 -2.70
CA GLY A 42 -3.80 -27.64 -2.61
C GLY A 42 -4.80 -28.10 -3.68
N GLU A 43 -5.08 -29.40 -3.75
CA GLU A 43 -5.98 -29.99 -4.77
C GLU A 43 -7.43 -29.47 -4.71
N ASN A 44 -7.93 -29.09 -3.54
CA ASN A 44 -9.28 -28.51 -3.35
C ASN A 44 -9.30 -27.18 -2.58
N THR A 45 -8.14 -26.69 -2.10
CA THR A 45 -8.09 -25.54 -1.19
C THR A 45 -6.99 -24.58 -1.61
N THR A 46 -7.33 -23.30 -1.79
CA THR A 46 -6.34 -22.23 -2.01
C THR A 46 -6.32 -21.31 -0.80
N VAL A 47 -5.18 -21.24 -0.11
CA VAL A 47 -4.95 -20.33 1.02
C VAL A 47 -3.99 -19.24 0.58
N TYR A 48 -4.45 -17.99 0.64
CA TYR A 48 -3.66 -16.81 0.31
C TYR A 48 -3.30 -16.05 1.58
N ILE A 49 -2.00 -15.83 1.80
CA ILE A 49 -1.46 -15.10 2.95
C ILE A 49 -0.77 -13.82 2.46
N PRO A 50 -1.47 -12.67 2.48
CA PRO A 50 -0.97 -11.41 1.94
C PRO A 50 -0.03 -10.66 2.89
N ILE A 51 1.10 -11.27 3.28
CA ILE A 51 2.02 -10.69 4.29
C ILE A 51 2.62 -9.37 3.82
N VAL A 52 3.12 -9.34 2.58
CA VAL A 52 3.81 -8.15 2.05
C VAL A 52 2.82 -7.03 1.83
N THR A 53 1.63 -7.36 1.34
CA THR A 53 0.54 -6.40 1.17
C THR A 53 0.15 -5.76 2.51
N SER A 54 -0.02 -6.55 3.58
CA SER A 54 -0.35 -6.03 4.91
C SER A 54 0.75 -5.12 5.48
N ILE A 55 2.03 -5.46 5.27
CA ILE A 55 3.17 -4.63 5.72
C ILE A 55 3.16 -3.28 5.01
N ILE A 56 2.97 -3.25 3.68
CA ILE A 56 2.97 -1.99 2.93
C ILE A 56 1.81 -1.10 3.38
N ILE A 57 0.61 -1.68 3.51
CA ILE A 57 -0.56 -0.96 4.02
C ILE A 57 -0.27 -0.36 5.40
N SER A 58 0.35 -1.12 6.30
CA SER A 58 0.71 -0.65 7.64
C SER A 58 1.68 0.54 7.58
N ILE A 59 2.76 0.46 6.78
CA ILE A 59 3.73 1.55 6.62
C ILE A 59 3.06 2.81 6.07
N VAL A 60 2.19 2.66 5.07
CA VAL A 60 1.46 3.79 4.48
C VAL A 60 0.54 4.45 5.51
N LEU A 61 -0.28 3.68 6.24
CA LEU A 61 -1.14 4.22 7.29
C LEU A 61 -0.33 4.87 8.41
N SER A 62 0.76 4.25 8.85
CA SER A 62 1.66 4.81 9.84
C SER A 62 2.26 6.14 9.38
N LEU A 63 2.67 6.25 8.11
CA LEU A 63 3.20 7.49 7.55
C LEU A 63 2.12 8.58 7.48
N ILE A 64 0.89 8.22 7.09
CA ILE A 64 -0.25 9.14 7.10
C ILE A 64 -0.51 9.65 8.53
N PHE A 65 -0.62 8.77 9.52
CA PHE A 65 -0.84 9.17 10.90
C PHE A 65 0.34 9.97 11.49
N PHE A 66 1.57 9.64 11.12
CA PHE A 66 2.76 10.39 11.52
C PHE A 66 2.72 11.82 10.99
N ILE A 67 2.36 12.00 9.72
CA ILE A 67 2.26 13.31 9.09
C ILE A 67 1.09 14.10 9.69
N VAL A 68 -0.10 13.50 9.79
CA VAL A 68 -1.29 14.15 10.39
C VAL A 68 -1.04 14.52 11.85
N GLY A 69 -0.44 13.63 12.64
CA GLY A 69 -0.12 13.85 14.04
C GLY A 69 0.95 14.92 14.26
N ARG A 70 1.92 15.05 13.35
CA ARG A 70 2.96 16.10 13.40
C ARG A 70 2.43 17.48 12.98
N PHE A 71 1.24 17.55 12.38
CA PHE A 71 0.61 18.79 11.93
C PHE A 71 -0.46 19.34 12.88
N ARG A 72 -0.65 18.71 14.04
CA ARG A 72 -1.37 19.23 15.21
C ARG A 72 -0.42 20.01 16.11
#